data_AF-A0A091Q7R0-F1
#
_entry.id   AF-A0A091Q7R0-F1
#
_cell.length_a   1.000
_cell.length_b   1.000
_cell.length_c   1.000
_cell.angle_alpha   90.00
_cell.angle_beta   90.00
_cell.angle_gamma   90.00
#
_symmetry.space_group_name_H-M   'P 1'
#
loop_
_entity.id
_entity.type
_entity.pdbx_description
1 polymer ?
#
loop_
_entity_poly.entity_id
_entity_poly.type
_entity_poly.pdbx_seq_one_letter_code
_entity_poly.pdbx_strand_id
1 'polypeptide(L)'
;GHVDPGEDDLQTAFRETQEEAGLQASQLTLIEGYKKELHYPVRGKPKTVIYWLAEMKDCNTEIKLSEEHQAFQWLKLEDACKFAEYEDMQATLKEVHQFLCSRE
;
A
#
# COMPACT_ATOMS: atom_id res chain seq x y z
N GLY A 1 -7.75 1.24 4.44
CA GLY A 1 -8.99 0.88 5.17
C GLY A 1 -9.96 -0.02 4.40
N HIS A 2 -11.24 0.27 4.52
CA HIS A 2 -12.37 -0.58 4.12
C HIS A 2 -13.05 -0.03 2.87
N VAL A 3 -13.64 -0.91 2.06
CA VAL A 3 -14.45 -0.48 0.90
C VAL A 3 -15.75 0.14 1.39
N ASP A 4 -16.02 1.38 0.98
CA ASP A 4 -17.29 2.04 1.27
C ASP A 4 -18.38 1.67 0.26
N PRO A 5 -19.68 1.76 0.62
CA PRO A 5 -20.76 1.45 -0.29
C PRO A 5 -20.72 2.29 -1.58
N GLY A 6 -20.54 1.61 -2.72
CA GLY A 6 -20.52 2.24 -4.05
C GLY A 6 -19.13 2.55 -4.58
N GLU A 7 -18.06 2.29 -3.82
CA GLU A 7 -16.68 2.37 -4.30
C GLU A 7 -16.26 1.07 -5.02
N ASP A 8 -15.43 1.20 -6.05
CA ASP A 8 -14.59 0.09 -6.49
C ASP A 8 -13.31 -0.02 -5.64
N ASP A 9 -12.61 -1.14 -5.78
CA ASP A 9 -11.44 -1.43 -4.94
C ASP A 9 -10.28 -0.42 -5.15
N LEU A 10 -10.12 0.12 -6.36
CA LEU A 10 -9.05 1.08 -6.66
C LEU A 10 -9.41 2.48 -6.16
N GLN A 11 -10.68 2.88 -6.28
CA GLN A 11 -11.21 4.08 -5.65
C GLN A 11 -10.99 4.04 -4.14
N THR A 12 -11.32 2.90 -3.51
CA THR A 12 -11.05 2.65 -2.10
C THR A 12 -9.57 2.84 -1.79
N ALA A 13 -8.66 2.21 -2.55
CA ALA A 13 -7.22 2.33 -2.32
C ALA A 13 -6.73 3.78 -2.39
N PHE A 14 -7.21 4.58 -3.34
CA PHE A 14 -6.84 6.00 -3.45
C PHE A 14 -7.42 6.85 -2.31
N ARG A 15 -8.70 6.67 -1.96
CA ARG A 15 -9.33 7.38 -0.84
C ARG A 15 -8.60 7.09 0.47
N GLU A 16 -8.39 5.81 0.75
CA GLU A 16 -7.71 5.35 1.97
C GLU A 16 -6.26 5.84 2.03
N THR A 17 -5.54 5.85 0.90
CA THR A 17 -4.18 6.44 0.83
C THR A 17 -4.20 7.94 1.12
N GLN A 18 -5.24 8.66 0.68
CA GLN A 18 -5.42 10.07 1.01
C GLN A 18 -5.77 10.28 2.48
N GLU A 19 -6.64 9.45 3.05
CA GLU A 19 -7.06 9.55 4.45
C GLU A 19 -5.93 9.17 5.42
N GLU A 20 -5.27 8.04 5.19
CA GLU A 20 -4.27 7.47 6.09
C GLU A 20 -2.88 8.10 5.95
N ALA A 21 -2.52 8.63 4.77
CA ALA A 21 -1.19 9.18 4.48
C ALA A 21 -1.19 10.59 3.87
N GLY A 22 -2.36 11.18 3.59
CA GLY A 22 -2.46 12.54 3.03
C GLY A 22 -2.12 12.65 1.54
N LEU A 23 -1.89 11.51 0.86
CA LEU A 23 -1.43 11.47 -0.53
C LEU A 23 -2.61 11.40 -1.50
N GLN A 24 -2.77 12.43 -2.32
CA GLN A 24 -3.81 12.47 -3.35
C GLN A 24 -3.41 11.65 -4.58
N ALA A 25 -4.40 11.10 -5.30
CA ALA A 25 -4.17 10.37 -6.55
C ALA A 25 -3.37 11.19 -7.60
N SER A 26 -3.53 12.52 -7.61
CA SER A 26 -2.77 13.41 -8.50
C SER A 26 -1.26 13.44 -8.20
N GLN A 27 -0.85 13.09 -6.97
CA GLN A 27 0.55 13.02 -6.51
C GLN A 27 1.17 11.63 -6.72
N LEU A 28 0.36 10.66 -7.16
CA LEU A 28 0.74 9.27 -7.36
C LEU A 28 0.71 8.92 -8.85
N THR A 29 1.62 8.03 -9.25
CA THR A 29 1.61 7.35 -10.54
C THR A 29 1.35 5.88 -10.26
N LEU A 30 0.18 5.39 -10.70
CA LEU A 30 -0.12 3.96 -10.61
C LEU A 30 0.80 3.19 -11.55
N ILE A 31 1.49 2.18 -11.02
CA ILE A 31 2.33 1.31 -11.84
C ILE A 31 1.46 0.18 -12.38
N GLU A 32 1.11 0.29 -13.67
CA GLU A 32 0.27 -0.70 -14.33
C GLU A 32 0.92 -2.09 -14.37
N GLY A 33 0.08 -3.12 -14.28
CA GLY A 33 0.49 -4.53 -14.33
C GLY A 33 0.80 -5.15 -12.98
N TYR A 34 0.72 -4.40 -11.87
CA TYR A 34 0.83 -4.94 -10.52
C TYR A 34 -0.47 -4.77 -9.73
N LYS A 35 -1.01 -5.91 -9.26
CA LYS A 35 -2.12 -6.00 -8.31
C LYS A 35 -1.87 -7.23 -7.43
N LYS A 36 -1.94 -7.08 -6.11
CA LYS A 36 -1.78 -8.17 -5.15
C LYS A 36 -3.00 -8.26 -4.26
N GLU A 37 -3.48 -9.47 -4.03
CA GLU A 37 -4.58 -9.73 -3.10
C GLU A 37 -4.08 -10.63 -1.97
N LEU A 38 -4.21 -10.15 -0.74
CA LEU A 38 -3.86 -10.89 0.47
C LEU A 38 -5.13 -11.35 1.17
N HIS A 39 -5.11 -12.61 1.61
CA HIS A 39 -6.21 -13.25 2.30
C HIS A 39 -5.72 -13.79 3.63
N TYR A 40 -6.22 -13.23 4.72
CA TYR A 40 -5.82 -13.66 6.06
C TYR A 40 -6.96 -13.47 7.08
N PRO A 41 -7.02 -14.29 8.14
CA PRO A 41 -8.05 -14.16 9.16
C PRO A 41 -7.74 -13.00 10.11
N VAL A 42 -8.72 -12.14 10.37
CA VAL A 42 -8.68 -11.13 11.43
C VAL A 42 -9.77 -11.46 12.45
N ARG A 43 -9.36 -11.78 13.69
CA ARG A 43 -10.28 -12.17 14.78
C ARG A 43 -11.24 -13.31 14.37
N GLY A 44 -10.72 -14.30 13.63
CA GLY A 44 -11.49 -15.46 13.15
C GLY A 44 -12.40 -15.21 11.95
N LYS A 45 -12.41 -13.99 11.38
CA LYS A 45 -13.14 -13.68 10.15
C LYS A 45 -12.17 -13.52 8.98
N PRO A 46 -12.47 -14.07 7.79
CA PRO A 46 -11.63 -13.85 6.61
C PRO A 46 -11.60 -12.36 6.26
N LYS A 47 -10.41 -11.83 5.98
CA LYS A 47 -10.19 -10.49 5.45
C LYS A 47 -9.45 -10.60 4.13
N THR A 48 -9.92 -9.85 3.14
CA THR A 48 -9.24 -9.63 1.86
C THR A 48 -8.70 -8.20 1.86
N VAL A 49 -7.45 -8.03 1.43
CA VAL A 49 -6.84 -6.73 1.19
C VAL A 49 -6.19 -6.73 -0.18
N ILE A 50 -6.52 -5.71 -0.97
CA ILE A 50 -6.03 -5.57 -2.33
C ILE A 50 -5.05 -4.40 -2.37
N TYR A 51 -3.85 -4.66 -2.86
CA TYR A 51 -2.78 -3.68 -3.03
C TYR A 51 -2.53 -3.41 -4.50
N TRP A 52 -2.35 -2.14 -4.82
CA TRP A 52 -1.74 -1.67 -6.04
C TRP A 52 -0.39 -1.06 -5.75
N LEU A 53 0.47 -1.02 -6.77
CA LEU A 53 1.75 -0.35 -6.69
C LEU A 53 1.61 1.08 -7.24
N ALA A 54 2.05 2.06 -6.46
CA ALA A 54 2.09 3.45 -6.87
C ALA A 54 3.43 4.09 -6.51
N GLU A 55 3.90 4.97 -7.38
CA GLU A 55 5.09 5.80 -7.17
C GLU A 55 4.68 7.24 -6.85
N MET A 56 5.33 7.87 -5.87
CA MET A 56 5.16 9.29 -5.61
C MET A 56 5.88 10.13 -6.66
N LYS A 57 5.19 11.13 -7.20
CA LYS A 57 5.76 12.03 -8.22
C LYS A 57 6.82 12.99 -7.67
N ASP A 58 6.73 13.32 -6.38
CA ASP A 58 7.68 14.19 -5.68
C ASP A 58 7.99 13.60 -4.30
N CYS A 59 9.27 13.30 -4.07
CA CYS A 59 9.77 12.71 -2.82
C CYS A 59 9.71 13.68 -1.62
N ASN A 60 9.47 14.98 -1.85
CA ASN A 60 9.29 15.98 -0.78
C ASN A 60 7.83 16.18 -0.38
N THR A 61 6.90 15.45 -0.98
CA THR A 61 5.48 15.54 -0.62
C THR A 61 5.30 15.20 0.86
N GLU A 62 4.61 16.08 1.58
CA GLU A 62 4.31 15.92 3.00
C GLU A 62 3.36 14.73 3.24
N ILE A 63 3.71 13.87 4.20
CA ILE A 63 2.83 12.78 4.68
C ILE A 63 2.02 13.29 5.87
N LYS A 64 0.70 13.10 5.81
CA LYS A 64 -0.24 13.48 6.88
C LYS A 64 -1.00 12.25 7.33
N LEU A 65 -0.72 11.83 8.54
CA LEU A 65 -1.36 10.65 9.12
C LEU A 65 -2.73 11.01 9.69
N SER A 66 -3.71 10.15 9.50
CA SER A 66 -4.96 10.17 10.27
C SER A 66 -4.72 9.69 11.70
N GLU A 67 -5.76 9.78 12.54
CA GLU A 67 -5.72 9.26 13.92
C GLU A 67 -5.52 7.74 13.99
N GLU A 68 -5.71 7.01 12.89
CA GLU A 68 -5.46 5.57 12.81
C GLU A 68 -3.96 5.22 12.84
N HIS A 69 -3.09 6.18 12.54
CA HIS A 69 -1.65 5.97 12.43
C HIS A 69 -0.85 7.00 13.24
N GLN A 70 0.13 6.53 14.01
CA GLN A 70 0.93 7.39 14.90
C GLN A 70 2.31 7.77 14.32
N ALA A 71 2.82 7.02 13.34
CA ALA A 71 4.13 7.22 12.74
C ALA A 71 4.21 6.56 11.36
N PHE A 72 5.17 7.01 10.53
CA PHE A 72 5.51 6.40 9.26
C PHE A 72 7.03 6.42 9.04
N GLN A 73 7.53 5.59 8.13
CA GLN A 73 8.93 5.61 7.73
C GLN A 73 9.10 5.20 6.25
N TRP A 74 10.01 5.89 5.56
CA TRP A 74 10.52 5.46 4.25
C TRP A 74 11.72 4.52 4.45
N LEU A 75 11.65 3.32 3.89
CA LEU A 75 12.62 2.26 4.13
C LEU A 75 13.06 1.62 2.81
N LYS A 76 14.30 1.10 2.80
CA LYS A 76 14.75 0.17 1.76
C LYS A 76 14.09 -1.19 1.96
N LEU A 77 14.00 -2.00 0.91
CA LEU A 77 13.29 -3.29 0.91
C LEU A 77 13.63 -4.18 2.11
N GLU A 78 14.92 -4.37 2.41
CA GLU A 78 15.34 -5.25 3.51
C GLU A 78 14.79 -4.79 4.86
N ASP A 79 14.83 -3.49 5.12
CA ASP A 79 14.37 -2.92 6.39
C ASP A 79 12.84 -2.82 6.43
N ALA A 80 12.19 -2.55 5.31
CA ALA A 80 10.74 -2.60 5.19
C ALA A 80 10.20 -4.02 5.48
N CYS A 81 10.87 -5.06 4.96
CA CYS A 81 10.53 -6.45 5.28
C CYS A 81 10.68 -6.75 6.77
N LYS A 82 11.80 -6.33 7.39
CA LYS A 82 12.02 -6.52 8.83
C LYS A 82 10.95 -5.80 9.66
N PHE A 83 10.60 -4.57 9.28
CA PHE A 83 9.62 -3.75 9.98
C PHE A 83 8.18 -4.27 9.84
N ALA A 84 7.84 -4.86 8.68
CA ALA A 84 6.50 -5.35 8.42
C ALA A 84 6.11 -6.56 9.29
N GLU A 85 7.09 -7.36 9.76
CA GLU A 85 6.95 -8.58 10.59
C GLU A 85 6.14 -9.75 9.99
N TYR A 86 5.07 -9.48 9.23
CA TYR A 86 4.20 -10.48 8.62
C TYR A 86 4.78 -11.06 7.33
N GLU A 87 4.85 -12.39 7.24
CA GLU A 87 5.42 -13.12 6.10
C GLU A 87 4.74 -12.77 4.76
N ASP A 88 3.41 -12.66 4.73
CA ASP A 88 2.66 -12.32 3.51
C ASP A 88 2.99 -10.90 3.01
N MET A 89 3.20 -9.95 3.92
CA MET A 89 3.60 -8.59 3.57
C MET A 89 5.06 -8.58 3.09
N GLN A 90 5.96 -9.29 3.77
CA GLN A 90 7.35 -9.42 3.33
C GLN A 90 7.45 -10.04 1.93
N ALA A 91 6.67 -11.09 1.65
CA ALA A 91 6.60 -11.71 0.33
C ALA A 91 6.09 -10.71 -0.71
N THR A 92 5.03 -9.96 -0.39
CA THR A 92 4.49 -8.91 -1.26
C THR A 92 5.52 -7.84 -1.60
N LEU A 93 6.26 -7.32 -0.60
CA LEU A 93 7.29 -6.31 -0.83
C LEU A 93 8.44 -6.83 -1.72
N LYS A 94 8.86 -8.09 -1.52
CA LYS A 94 9.87 -8.75 -2.36
C LYS A 94 9.38 -8.94 -3.79
N GLU A 95 8.13 -9.37 -3.97
CA GLU A 95 7.50 -9.49 -5.30
C GLU A 95 7.41 -8.14 -6.01
N VAL A 96 7.01 -7.07 -5.31
CA VAL A 96 7.00 -5.70 -5.84
C VAL A 96 8.38 -5.30 -6.35
N HIS A 97 9.42 -5.51 -5.53
CA HIS A 97 10.77 -5.13 -5.92
C HIS A 97 11.26 -5.92 -7.15
N GLN A 98 11.00 -7.23 -7.17
CA GLN A 98 11.32 -8.07 -8.33
C GLN A 98 10.57 -7.62 -9.59
N PHE A 99 9.29 -7.26 -9.46
CA PHE A 99 8.48 -6.73 -10.55
C PHE A 99 9.03 -5.40 -11.08
N LEU A 100 9.50 -4.50 -10.20
CA LEU A 100 10.11 -3.24 -10.63
C LEU A 100 11.44 -3.48 -11.35
N CYS A 101 12.30 -4.35 -10.83
CA CYS A 101 13.59 -4.67 -11.44
C CYS A 101 13.49 -5.41 -12.79
N SER A 102 12.38 -6.08 -13.08
CA SER A 102 12.19 -6.80 -14.35
C SER A 102 11.61 -5.94 -15.48
N ARG A 103 11.25 -4.68 -15.18
CA ARG A 103 10.72 -3.70 -16.16
C ARG A 103 11.81 -2.86 -16.81
N GLU A 104 13.03 -2.91 -16.28
CA GLU A 104 14.24 -2.30 -16.86
C GLU A 104 14.90 -3.26 -17.86
#